data_AF-A0A0Q4PWN7-F1
#
_entry.id   AF-A0A0Q4PWN7-F1
#
_cell.length_a   1.000
_cell.length_b   1.000
_cell.length_c   1.000
_cell.angle_alpha   90.00
_cell.angle_beta   90.00
_cell.angle_gamma   90.00
#
_symmetry.space_group_name_H-M   'P 1'
#
loop_
_entity.id
_entity.type
_entity.pdbx_description
1 polymer ?
#
loop_
_entity_poly.entity_id
_entity_poly.type
_entity_poly.pdbx_seq_one_letter_code
_entity_poly.pdbx_strand_id
1 'polypeptide(L)'
;MPFETDQHLRSYLDGNQLARERMCLAILATDRRFIDVRPRQPAGGPDGGRDLEAKLSAGGRAFGAIGFVNRASDSAPERRKIRKKFEADVAAAPLDRADAMFVFMTNVALTAGDRDEMERHARANGFSDCDVIDRERLRIALDQPSGFFIRFEHLRIPLSEAEQASFLAQYSEGIQAVVTTGFQRVDEALARLTFLAEAGDLLTGLHVRFDLDRTYPANEIGHYRAFMLVYLTEVTNGIWAILFGSSDLSNRFREATDTPFTPQVAGIRHGIAFAQWERRFDMERLRRAELGAEGDKGATDGEGDVDGPTTELPAFETHGGGSSVGIDEVAGITISYRKERHGVSFPHERGIKLRDLQDADTLPFVSRSFARKVRRIRIFANGYELDDLGPGDFFVDESKTGLDIDNRFSADELKDPWVRLRPRRSSAYQFDFYRKTPRRMFKSPGSGSEQGG
;
A
#
# COMPACT_ATOMS: atom_id res chain seq x y z
N MET A 1 -48.01 -4.54 -10.42
CA MET A 1 -46.77 -5.23 -9.99
C MET A 1 -46.95 -6.00 -8.67
N PRO A 2 -47.44 -5.44 -7.53
CA PRO A 2 -47.56 -6.20 -6.28
C PRO A 2 -48.47 -7.44 -6.37
N PHE A 3 -49.52 -7.32 -7.18
CA PHE A 3 -50.44 -8.42 -7.49
C PHE A 3 -49.78 -9.59 -8.24
N GLU A 4 -48.78 -9.29 -9.09
CA GLU A 4 -48.05 -10.29 -9.87
C GLU A 4 -47.08 -11.09 -8.99
N THR A 5 -46.37 -10.41 -8.09
CA THR A 5 -45.52 -11.05 -7.07
C THR A 5 -46.35 -11.98 -6.18
N ASP A 6 -47.50 -11.53 -5.67
CA ASP A 6 -48.41 -12.37 -4.87
C ASP A 6 -48.89 -13.60 -5.65
N GLN A 7 -49.32 -13.40 -6.90
CA GLN A 7 -49.81 -14.48 -7.76
C GLN A 7 -48.71 -15.52 -8.04
N HIS A 8 -47.48 -15.08 -8.32
CA HIS A 8 -46.38 -16.01 -8.57
C HIS A 8 -45.98 -16.77 -7.30
N LEU A 9 -45.99 -16.13 -6.13
CA LEU A 9 -45.74 -16.84 -4.86
C LEU A 9 -46.78 -17.94 -4.58
N ARG A 10 -48.02 -17.81 -5.05
CA ARG A 10 -49.08 -18.81 -4.85
C ARG A 10 -48.89 -20.09 -5.67
N SER A 11 -48.41 -20.00 -6.91
CA SER A 11 -48.44 -21.14 -7.84
C SER A 11 -47.24 -21.27 -8.78
N TYR A 12 -46.45 -20.23 -9.01
CA TYR A 12 -45.34 -20.27 -9.98
C TYR A 12 -44.25 -21.29 -9.58
N LEU A 13 -44.04 -21.45 -8.28
CA LEU A 13 -43.07 -22.39 -7.72
C LEU A 13 -43.67 -23.77 -7.43
N ASP A 14 -44.86 -24.10 -7.95
CA ASP A 14 -45.52 -25.39 -7.73
C ASP A 14 -44.64 -26.56 -8.18
N GLY A 15 -44.45 -27.55 -7.30
CA GLY A 15 -43.66 -28.75 -7.60
C GLY A 15 -42.13 -28.53 -7.69
N ASN A 16 -41.63 -27.30 -7.54
CA ASN A 16 -40.19 -27.01 -7.59
C ASN A 16 -39.64 -26.63 -6.21
N GLN A 17 -39.36 -27.65 -5.41
CA GLN A 17 -38.86 -27.47 -4.04
C GLN A 17 -37.51 -26.72 -4.00
N LEU A 18 -36.58 -27.07 -4.89
CA LEU A 18 -35.26 -26.44 -4.96
C LEU A 18 -35.33 -24.94 -5.26
N ALA A 19 -36.23 -24.51 -6.16
CA ALA A 19 -36.41 -23.09 -6.46
C ALA A 19 -36.98 -22.31 -5.27
N ARG A 20 -37.87 -22.92 -4.47
CA ARG A 20 -38.40 -22.31 -3.24
C ARG A 20 -37.30 -22.11 -2.21
N GLU A 21 -36.47 -23.13 -2.01
CA GLU A 21 -35.34 -23.11 -1.08
C GLU A 21 -34.33 -22.04 -1.47
N ARG A 22 -33.92 -21.99 -2.74
CA ARG A 22 -33.00 -20.97 -3.24
C ARG A 22 -33.56 -19.56 -3.11
N MET A 23 -34.83 -19.35 -3.45
CA MET A 23 -35.48 -18.05 -3.31
C MET A 23 -35.53 -17.61 -1.85
N CYS A 24 -35.95 -18.48 -0.94
CA CYS A 24 -36.03 -18.17 0.49
C CYS A 24 -34.65 -17.89 1.10
N LEU A 25 -33.63 -18.65 0.68
CA LEU A 25 -32.24 -18.41 1.06
C LEU A 25 -31.77 -17.03 0.59
N ALA A 26 -32.04 -16.67 -0.66
CA ALA A 26 -31.70 -15.37 -1.22
C ALA A 26 -32.42 -14.24 -0.47
N ILE A 27 -33.71 -14.41 -0.15
CA ILE A 27 -34.47 -13.43 0.64
C ILE A 27 -33.81 -13.24 2.00
N LEU A 28 -33.49 -14.34 2.71
CA LEU A 28 -32.87 -14.27 4.03
C LEU A 28 -31.50 -13.58 3.99
N ALA A 29 -30.73 -13.79 2.91
CA ALA A 29 -29.43 -13.15 2.72
C ALA A 29 -29.50 -11.63 2.50
N THR A 30 -30.67 -11.07 2.17
CA THR A 30 -30.85 -9.61 2.09
C THR A 30 -31.11 -8.96 3.46
N ASP A 31 -31.51 -9.75 4.46
CA ASP A 31 -31.75 -9.27 5.82
C ASP A 31 -30.44 -9.20 6.60
N ARG A 32 -30.07 -7.99 7.03
CA ARG A 32 -28.81 -7.68 7.73
C ARG A 32 -28.67 -8.35 9.10
N ARG A 33 -29.76 -8.92 9.65
CA ARG A 33 -29.71 -9.71 10.89
C ARG A 33 -28.97 -11.03 10.70
N PHE A 34 -28.87 -11.53 9.47
CA PHE A 34 -28.26 -12.80 9.14
C PHE A 34 -26.96 -12.59 8.35
N ILE A 35 -25.95 -13.39 8.69
CA ILE A 35 -24.67 -13.47 7.98
C ILE A 35 -24.38 -14.93 7.67
N ASP A 36 -23.56 -15.18 6.63
CA ASP A 36 -23.11 -16.54 6.27
C ASP A 36 -24.29 -17.51 6.05
N VAL A 37 -25.33 -17.05 5.31
CA VAL A 37 -26.51 -17.84 4.98
C VAL A 37 -26.13 -18.95 4.01
N ARG A 38 -26.42 -20.21 4.36
CA ARG A 38 -26.03 -21.39 3.59
C ARG A 38 -27.18 -22.38 3.41
N PRO A 39 -27.26 -23.07 2.26
CA PRO A 39 -28.14 -24.22 2.11
C PRO A 39 -27.53 -25.41 2.83
N ARG A 40 -28.35 -26.24 3.47
CA ARG A 40 -27.84 -27.40 4.21
C ARG A 40 -27.57 -28.61 3.32
N GLN A 41 -28.37 -28.82 2.26
CA GLN A 41 -28.12 -29.82 1.22
C GLN A 41 -28.39 -29.27 -0.19
N PRO A 42 -27.35 -28.90 -0.96
CA PRO A 42 -27.52 -28.34 -2.31
C PRO A 42 -28.20 -29.25 -3.34
N ALA A 43 -28.31 -30.55 -3.07
CA ALA A 43 -28.71 -31.61 -4.01
C ALA A 43 -30.00 -32.38 -3.63
N GLY A 44 -30.66 -32.04 -2.52
CA GLY A 44 -31.95 -32.62 -2.10
C GLY A 44 -31.87 -34.03 -1.49
N GLY A 45 -31.96 -34.13 -0.16
CA GLY A 45 -32.01 -35.37 0.62
C GLY A 45 -32.77 -35.17 1.94
N PRO A 46 -32.86 -36.18 2.84
CA PRO A 46 -33.64 -36.05 4.08
C PRO A 46 -33.04 -35.01 5.04
N ASP A 47 -33.62 -33.82 5.09
CA ASP A 47 -33.02 -32.61 5.70
C ASP A 47 -33.19 -32.48 7.23
N GLY A 48 -33.81 -33.46 7.88
CA GLY A 48 -34.00 -33.45 9.34
C GLY A 48 -34.67 -32.16 9.85
N GLY A 49 -35.61 -31.61 9.06
CA GLY A 49 -36.42 -30.44 9.40
C GLY A 49 -35.76 -29.07 9.24
N ARG A 50 -34.61 -28.97 8.55
CA ARG A 50 -33.90 -27.69 8.34
C ARG A 50 -33.40 -27.57 6.91
N ASP A 51 -33.91 -26.57 6.20
CA ASP A 51 -33.60 -26.33 4.79
C ASP A 51 -32.42 -25.36 4.63
N LEU A 52 -32.20 -24.47 5.61
CA LEU A 52 -31.12 -23.48 5.59
C LEU A 52 -30.56 -23.18 7.00
N GLU A 53 -29.34 -22.63 7.03
CA GLU A 53 -28.67 -22.18 8.24
C GLU A 53 -28.00 -20.81 8.03
N ALA A 54 -27.92 -20.02 9.09
CA ALA A 54 -27.21 -18.75 9.09
C ALA A 54 -26.63 -18.46 10.48
N LYS A 55 -25.75 -17.47 10.54
CA LYS A 55 -25.30 -16.86 11.81
C LYS A 55 -26.04 -15.56 12.03
N LEU A 56 -26.32 -15.22 13.27
CA LEU A 56 -26.91 -13.92 13.62
C LEU A 56 -25.80 -12.88 13.79
N SER A 57 -26.03 -11.66 13.32
CA SER A 57 -25.08 -10.54 13.43
C SER A 57 -24.77 -10.17 14.89
N ALA A 58 -25.71 -10.40 15.81
CA ALA A 58 -25.53 -10.20 17.25
C ALA A 58 -24.85 -11.38 17.97
N GLY A 59 -24.44 -12.42 17.24
CA GLY A 59 -23.99 -13.69 17.80
C GLY A 59 -25.14 -14.71 17.91
N GLY A 60 -24.82 -16.00 17.77
CA GLY A 60 -25.79 -17.10 17.75
C GLY A 60 -26.02 -17.68 16.36
N ARG A 61 -26.91 -18.67 16.27
CA ARG A 61 -27.25 -19.40 15.03
C ARG A 61 -28.71 -19.16 14.65
N ALA A 62 -29.02 -19.28 13.38
CA ALA A 62 -30.39 -19.32 12.89
C ALA A 62 -30.58 -20.59 12.05
N PHE A 63 -31.70 -21.27 12.28
CA PHE A 63 -32.12 -22.43 11.49
C PHE A 63 -33.41 -22.09 10.76
N GLY A 64 -33.44 -22.35 9.46
CA GLY A 64 -34.60 -22.05 8.63
C GLY A 64 -35.29 -23.29 8.09
N ALA A 65 -36.61 -23.23 8.01
CA ALA A 65 -37.46 -24.22 7.37
C ALA A 65 -38.50 -23.56 6.45
N ILE A 66 -38.87 -24.26 5.38
CA ILE A 66 -39.65 -23.74 4.26
C ILE A 66 -40.88 -24.62 4.07
N GLY A 67 -42.05 -24.03 4.33
CA GLY A 67 -43.34 -24.69 4.21
C GLY A 67 -44.18 -24.07 3.10
N PHE A 68 -44.03 -24.53 1.87
CA PHE A 68 -44.85 -24.06 0.75
C PHE A 68 -45.97 -25.05 0.43
N VAL A 69 -47.15 -24.51 0.10
CA VAL A 69 -48.30 -25.27 -0.40
C VAL A 69 -48.50 -24.98 -1.88
N ASN A 70 -48.75 -26.02 -2.68
CA ASN A 70 -49.08 -25.84 -4.08
C ASN A 70 -50.45 -25.17 -4.23
N ARG A 71 -50.57 -24.20 -5.14
CA ARG A 71 -51.81 -23.44 -5.37
C ARG A 71 -52.39 -22.85 -4.09
N ALA A 72 -51.57 -22.14 -3.31
CA ALA A 72 -51.98 -21.58 -2.03
C ALA A 72 -53.24 -20.70 -2.18
N SER A 73 -54.31 -21.10 -1.50
CA SER A 73 -55.62 -20.43 -1.48
C SER A 73 -55.89 -19.69 -0.16
N ASP A 74 -55.01 -19.86 0.83
CA ASP A 74 -55.16 -19.31 2.19
C ASP A 74 -56.37 -19.87 2.93
N SER A 75 -56.78 -21.08 2.56
CA SER A 75 -57.91 -21.75 3.19
C SER A 75 -57.53 -22.23 4.61
N ALA A 76 -58.54 -22.35 5.49
CA ALA A 76 -58.30 -22.85 6.85
C ALA A 76 -57.62 -24.24 6.89
N PRO A 77 -57.91 -25.19 5.98
CA PRO A 77 -57.15 -26.44 5.87
C PRO A 77 -55.66 -26.24 5.57
N GLU A 78 -55.30 -25.29 4.71
CA GLU A 78 -53.90 -25.00 4.36
C GLU A 78 -53.14 -24.38 5.53
N ARG A 79 -53.75 -23.43 6.25
CA ARG A 79 -53.15 -22.87 7.48
C ARG A 79 -52.89 -23.95 8.52
N ARG A 80 -53.83 -24.89 8.71
CA ARG A 80 -53.63 -26.05 9.60
C ARG A 80 -52.49 -26.96 9.11
N LYS A 81 -52.39 -27.18 7.80
CA LYS A 81 -51.31 -27.98 7.21
C LYS A 81 -49.94 -27.34 7.44
N ILE A 82 -49.82 -26.03 7.23
CA ILE A 82 -48.59 -25.27 7.47
C ILE A 82 -48.21 -25.27 8.94
N ARG A 83 -49.16 -25.06 9.84
CA ARG A 83 -48.93 -25.17 11.28
C ARG A 83 -48.39 -26.54 11.68
N LYS A 84 -49.00 -27.62 11.19
CA LYS A 84 -48.52 -28.98 11.45
C LYS A 84 -47.09 -29.21 10.92
N LYS A 85 -46.76 -28.64 9.76
CA LYS A 85 -45.39 -28.70 9.21
C LYS A 85 -44.41 -27.94 10.10
N PHE A 86 -44.76 -26.72 10.50
CA PHE A 86 -43.94 -25.92 11.41
C PHE A 86 -43.65 -26.65 12.73
N GLU A 87 -44.66 -27.22 13.39
CA GLU A 87 -44.49 -27.97 14.62
C GLU A 87 -43.56 -29.19 14.43
N ALA A 88 -43.69 -29.88 13.29
CA ALA A 88 -42.80 -31.00 12.96
C ALA A 88 -41.35 -30.56 12.71
N ASP A 89 -41.13 -29.44 12.02
CA ASP A 89 -39.80 -28.90 11.73
C ASP A 89 -39.12 -28.38 13.02
N VAL A 90 -39.88 -27.71 13.90
CA VAL A 90 -39.43 -27.30 15.25
C VAL A 90 -39.03 -28.51 16.09
N ALA A 91 -39.80 -29.60 16.06
CA ALA A 91 -39.49 -30.82 16.79
C ALA A 91 -38.23 -31.54 16.24
N ALA A 92 -38.02 -31.52 14.92
CA ALA A 92 -36.88 -32.16 14.25
C ALA A 92 -35.56 -31.38 14.37
N ALA A 93 -35.63 -30.09 14.73
CA ALA A 93 -34.46 -29.24 14.95
C ALA A 93 -33.55 -29.75 16.10
N PRO A 94 -32.23 -29.49 16.05
CA PRO A 94 -31.25 -30.11 16.94
C PRO A 94 -31.43 -29.64 18.39
N LEU A 95 -31.01 -30.47 19.35
CA LEU A 95 -31.18 -30.24 20.79
C LEU A 95 -30.40 -29.01 21.32
N ASP A 96 -29.33 -28.60 20.64
CA ASP A 96 -28.49 -27.45 20.98
C ASP A 96 -29.08 -26.14 20.40
N ARG A 97 -30.25 -25.73 20.91
CA ARG A 97 -31.10 -24.66 20.36
C ARG A 97 -31.33 -23.45 21.27
N ALA A 98 -30.76 -23.44 22.47
CA ALA A 98 -30.96 -22.36 23.46
C ALA A 98 -30.55 -20.97 22.95
N ASP A 99 -29.50 -20.91 22.12
CA ASP A 99 -28.99 -19.67 21.50
C ASP A 99 -29.33 -19.57 20.01
N ALA A 100 -30.24 -20.41 19.52
CA ALA A 100 -30.63 -20.46 18.14
C ALA A 100 -32.00 -19.80 17.90
N MET A 101 -32.10 -19.05 16.82
CA MET A 101 -33.35 -18.51 16.31
C MET A 101 -33.94 -19.46 15.25
N PHE A 102 -35.26 -19.64 15.26
CA PHE A 102 -35.96 -20.42 14.23
C PHE A 102 -36.61 -19.50 13.20
N VAL A 103 -36.38 -19.74 11.92
CA VAL A 103 -36.98 -18.97 10.83
C VAL A 103 -37.88 -19.88 10.02
N PHE A 104 -39.15 -19.53 9.85
CA PHE A 104 -40.08 -20.31 9.06
C PHE A 104 -40.66 -19.49 7.92
N MET A 105 -40.52 -19.97 6.68
CA MET A 105 -40.95 -19.24 5.48
C MET A 105 -42.05 -20.01 4.76
N THR A 106 -43.16 -19.33 4.41
CA THR A 106 -44.32 -19.96 3.76
C THR A 106 -45.00 -19.05 2.74
N ASN A 107 -45.58 -19.65 1.70
CA ASN A 107 -46.41 -18.94 0.71
C ASN A 107 -47.91 -18.90 1.07
N VAL A 108 -48.28 -19.32 2.28
CA VAL A 108 -49.64 -19.17 2.81
C VAL A 108 -49.73 -17.87 3.61
N ALA A 109 -50.79 -17.09 3.41
CA ALA A 109 -51.05 -15.92 4.25
C ALA A 109 -51.52 -16.36 5.65
N LEU A 110 -50.81 -15.89 6.68
CA LEU A 110 -51.09 -16.20 8.08
C LEU A 110 -51.72 -14.99 8.77
N THR A 111 -52.62 -15.24 9.72
CA THR A 111 -53.15 -14.16 10.58
C THR A 111 -52.13 -13.79 11.65
N ALA A 112 -52.29 -12.62 12.28
CA ALA A 112 -51.45 -12.24 13.41
C ALA A 112 -51.49 -13.29 14.53
N GLY A 113 -52.69 -13.82 14.86
CA GLY A 113 -52.84 -14.88 15.85
C GLY A 113 -52.15 -16.18 15.48
N ASP A 114 -52.15 -16.57 14.20
CA ASP A 114 -51.41 -17.76 13.75
C ASP A 114 -49.91 -17.62 14.00
N ARG A 115 -49.33 -16.45 13.67
CA ARG A 115 -47.91 -16.18 13.86
C ARG A 115 -47.53 -16.16 15.33
N ASP A 116 -48.31 -15.46 16.16
CA ASP A 116 -48.05 -15.39 17.60
C ASP A 116 -48.08 -16.78 18.27
N GLU A 117 -49.00 -17.65 17.84
CA GLU A 117 -49.07 -19.02 18.34
C GLU A 117 -47.87 -19.86 17.90
N MET A 118 -47.44 -19.74 16.65
CA MET A 118 -46.26 -20.43 16.13
C MET A 118 -44.99 -19.97 16.85
N GLU A 119 -44.80 -18.67 17.03
CA GLU A 119 -43.63 -18.13 17.75
C GLU A 119 -43.62 -18.55 19.22
N ARG A 120 -44.77 -18.54 19.90
CA ARG A 120 -44.89 -19.07 21.27
C ARG A 120 -44.53 -20.55 21.32
N HIS A 121 -44.96 -21.34 20.34
CA HIS A 121 -44.63 -22.76 20.28
C HIS A 121 -43.13 -23.01 20.10
N ALA A 122 -42.44 -22.26 19.23
CA ALA A 122 -41.00 -22.38 19.06
C ALA A 122 -40.23 -22.00 20.34
N ARG A 123 -40.60 -20.89 21.00
CA ARG A 123 -40.00 -20.48 22.28
C ARG A 123 -40.21 -21.52 23.38
N ALA A 124 -41.41 -22.12 23.47
CA ALA A 124 -41.70 -23.21 24.40
C ALA A 124 -40.88 -24.49 24.13
N ASN A 125 -40.39 -24.67 22.91
CA ASN A 125 -39.53 -25.79 22.50
C ASN A 125 -38.03 -25.46 22.54
N GLY A 126 -37.65 -24.35 23.18
CA GLY A 126 -36.25 -24.06 23.55
C GLY A 126 -35.44 -23.24 22.55
N PHE A 127 -36.08 -22.59 21.57
CA PHE A 127 -35.42 -21.57 20.73
C PHE A 127 -35.39 -20.21 21.45
N SER A 128 -34.33 -19.42 21.22
CA SER A 128 -34.23 -18.07 21.78
C SER A 128 -35.26 -17.12 21.18
N ASP A 129 -35.50 -17.25 19.87
CA ASP A 129 -36.48 -16.46 19.14
C ASP A 129 -37.03 -17.22 17.92
N CYS A 130 -38.13 -16.73 17.35
CA CYS A 130 -38.75 -17.30 16.17
C CYS A 130 -39.27 -16.20 15.24
N ASP A 131 -39.01 -16.32 13.95
CA ASP A 131 -39.49 -15.39 12.93
C ASP A 131 -40.26 -16.13 11.84
N VAL A 132 -41.55 -15.83 11.71
CA VAL A 132 -42.44 -16.43 10.70
C VAL A 132 -42.66 -15.46 9.55
N ILE A 133 -42.10 -15.81 8.40
CA ILE A 133 -42.18 -15.04 7.15
C ILE A 133 -43.27 -15.66 6.26
N ASP A 134 -44.47 -15.11 6.38
CA ASP A 134 -45.63 -15.48 5.55
C ASP A 134 -45.56 -14.88 4.14
N ARG A 135 -46.56 -15.19 3.29
CA ARG A 135 -46.57 -14.72 1.90
C ARG A 135 -46.50 -13.19 1.78
N GLU A 136 -47.15 -12.46 2.67
CA GLU A 136 -47.16 -11.00 2.60
C GLU A 136 -45.78 -10.43 2.93
N ARG A 137 -45.08 -10.99 3.93
CA ARG A 137 -43.69 -10.60 4.22
C ARG A 137 -42.73 -11.01 3.11
N LEU A 138 -42.92 -12.17 2.48
CA LEU A 138 -42.15 -12.56 1.29
C LEU A 138 -42.38 -11.57 0.14
N ARG A 139 -43.63 -11.19 -0.12
CA ARG A 139 -44.00 -10.21 -1.15
C ARG A 139 -43.33 -8.86 -0.89
N ILE A 140 -43.42 -8.36 0.35
CA ILE A 140 -42.78 -7.09 0.73
C ILE A 140 -41.26 -7.16 0.51
N ALA A 141 -40.61 -8.26 0.92
CA ALA A 141 -39.17 -8.42 0.72
C ALA A 141 -38.78 -8.44 -0.76
N LEU A 142 -39.59 -9.07 -1.61
CA LEU A 142 -39.35 -9.17 -3.06
C LEU A 142 -39.70 -7.90 -3.84
N ASP A 143 -40.64 -7.10 -3.33
CA ASP A 143 -41.06 -5.82 -3.93
C ASP A 143 -40.22 -4.63 -3.43
N GLN A 144 -39.12 -4.89 -2.71
CA GLN A 144 -38.14 -3.88 -2.34
C GLN A 144 -36.92 -3.89 -3.28
N PRO A 145 -36.17 -2.77 -3.39
CA PRO A 145 -34.96 -2.68 -4.20
C PRO A 145 -33.92 -3.80 -3.99
N SER A 146 -33.79 -4.30 -2.75
CA SER A 146 -32.94 -5.45 -2.43
C SER A 146 -33.47 -6.78 -2.96
N GLY A 147 -34.78 -6.91 -3.12
CA GLY A 147 -35.47 -8.12 -3.58
C GLY A 147 -35.76 -8.19 -5.08
N PHE A 148 -35.60 -7.09 -5.83
CA PHE A 148 -35.93 -7.07 -7.26
C PHE A 148 -35.15 -8.11 -8.07
N PHE A 149 -33.86 -8.31 -7.78
CA PHE A 149 -33.06 -9.32 -8.45
C PHE A 149 -33.56 -10.75 -8.14
N ILE A 150 -33.91 -11.02 -6.89
CA ILE A 150 -34.45 -12.31 -6.45
C ILE A 150 -35.79 -12.57 -7.15
N ARG A 151 -36.64 -11.55 -7.23
CA ARG A 151 -37.93 -11.62 -7.92
C ARG A 151 -37.75 -11.91 -9.41
N PHE A 152 -36.79 -11.26 -10.05
CA PHE A 152 -36.44 -11.49 -11.45
C PHE A 152 -35.87 -12.90 -11.71
N GLU A 153 -34.96 -13.37 -10.86
CA GLU A 153 -34.31 -14.66 -11.02
C GLU A 153 -35.29 -15.83 -10.78
N HIS A 154 -36.00 -15.79 -9.65
CA HIS A 154 -36.78 -16.93 -9.16
C HIS A 154 -38.24 -16.91 -9.60
N LEU A 155 -38.85 -15.74 -9.75
CA LEU A 155 -40.25 -15.62 -10.18
C LEU A 155 -40.39 -15.18 -11.65
N ARG A 156 -39.27 -14.86 -12.32
CA ARG A 156 -39.23 -14.39 -13.72
C ARG A 156 -40.11 -13.17 -13.99
N ILE A 157 -40.28 -12.32 -12.98
CA ILE A 157 -41.01 -11.06 -13.11
C ILE A 157 -40.02 -9.97 -13.53
N PRO A 158 -40.15 -9.37 -14.72
CA PRO A 158 -39.27 -8.30 -15.17
C PRO A 158 -39.42 -7.05 -14.30
N LEU A 159 -38.33 -6.27 -14.18
CA LEU A 159 -38.37 -4.99 -13.50
C LEU A 159 -38.99 -3.94 -14.42
N SER A 160 -39.92 -3.16 -13.89
CA SER A 160 -40.40 -1.93 -14.54
C SER A 160 -39.31 -0.85 -14.57
N GLU A 161 -39.45 0.17 -15.42
CA GLU A 161 -38.47 1.26 -15.52
C GLU A 161 -38.21 1.95 -14.17
N ALA A 162 -39.24 2.18 -13.36
CA ALA A 162 -39.10 2.77 -12.03
C ALA A 162 -38.31 1.88 -11.05
N GLU A 163 -38.50 0.56 -11.14
CA GLU A 163 -37.77 -0.42 -10.33
C GLU A 163 -36.32 -0.56 -10.80
N GLN A 164 -36.06 -0.51 -12.12
CA GLN A 164 -34.71 -0.46 -12.67
C GLN A 164 -33.95 0.79 -12.19
N ALA A 165 -34.59 1.96 -12.20
CA ALA A 165 -34.00 3.19 -11.68
C ALA A 165 -33.67 3.08 -10.18
N SER A 166 -34.59 2.53 -9.38
CA SER A 166 -34.39 2.32 -7.94
C SER A 166 -33.26 1.32 -7.64
N PHE A 167 -33.15 0.26 -8.44
CA PHE A 167 -32.05 -0.70 -8.37
C PHE A 167 -30.70 -0.01 -8.67
N LEU A 168 -30.61 0.72 -9.78
CA LEU A 168 -29.38 1.43 -10.15
C LEU A 168 -28.97 2.47 -9.09
N ALA A 169 -29.93 3.20 -8.53
CA ALA A 169 -29.67 4.15 -7.45
C ALA A 169 -29.01 3.48 -6.22
N GLN A 170 -29.49 2.29 -5.83
CA GLN A 170 -28.95 1.59 -4.66
C GLN A 170 -27.58 0.92 -4.91
N TYR A 171 -27.35 0.37 -6.11
CA TYR A 171 -26.16 -0.44 -6.39
C TYR A 171 -25.05 0.31 -7.15
N SER A 172 -25.33 1.49 -7.71
CA SER A 172 -24.35 2.29 -8.48
C SER A 172 -23.09 2.62 -7.69
N GLU A 173 -23.25 3.10 -6.45
CA GLU A 173 -22.12 3.44 -5.57
C GLU A 173 -21.23 2.23 -5.28
N GLY A 174 -21.82 1.05 -5.04
CA GLY A 174 -21.08 -0.18 -4.79
C GLY A 174 -20.27 -0.64 -6.00
N ILE A 175 -20.85 -0.57 -7.20
CA ILE A 175 -20.16 -0.92 -8.44
C ILE A 175 -19.01 0.06 -8.70
N GLN A 176 -19.25 1.37 -8.57
CA GLN A 176 -18.22 2.38 -8.74
C GLN A 176 -17.07 2.17 -7.76
N ALA A 177 -17.36 1.88 -6.49
CA ALA A 177 -16.35 1.60 -5.49
C ALA A 177 -15.46 0.39 -5.84
N VAL A 178 -16.06 -0.71 -6.30
CA VAL A 178 -15.30 -1.91 -6.72
C VAL A 178 -14.43 -1.61 -7.94
N VAL A 179 -14.97 -0.90 -8.93
CA VAL A 179 -14.26 -0.55 -10.17
C VAL A 179 -13.09 0.39 -9.86
N THR A 180 -13.32 1.47 -9.12
CA THR A 180 -12.27 2.44 -8.74
C THR A 180 -11.18 1.77 -7.90
N THR A 181 -11.55 0.98 -6.90
CA THR A 181 -10.58 0.25 -6.06
C THR A 181 -9.79 -0.78 -6.88
N GLY A 182 -10.46 -1.47 -7.80
CA GLY A 182 -9.84 -2.44 -8.70
C GLY A 182 -8.78 -1.80 -9.60
N PHE A 183 -9.12 -0.69 -10.26
CA PHE A 183 -8.19 0.02 -11.14
C PHE A 183 -7.02 0.62 -10.37
N GLN A 184 -7.25 1.21 -9.19
CA GLN A 184 -6.17 1.72 -8.34
C GLN A 184 -5.15 0.63 -7.99
N ARG A 185 -5.62 -0.57 -7.62
CA ARG A 185 -4.72 -1.70 -7.33
C ARG A 185 -3.92 -2.15 -8.56
N VAL A 186 -4.54 -2.12 -9.74
CA VAL A 186 -3.85 -2.45 -11.00
C VAL A 186 -2.78 -1.41 -11.32
N ASP A 187 -3.10 -0.12 -11.19
CA ASP A 187 -2.16 0.98 -11.44
C ASP A 187 -0.96 0.92 -10.46
N GLU A 188 -1.21 0.66 -9.18
CA GLU A 188 -0.17 0.47 -8.17
C GLU A 188 0.74 -0.72 -8.49
N ALA A 189 0.15 -1.85 -8.92
CA ALA A 189 0.90 -3.04 -9.33
C ALA A 189 1.74 -2.79 -10.59
N LEU A 190 1.20 -2.06 -11.58
CA LEU A 190 1.92 -1.70 -12.80
C LEU A 190 3.08 -0.73 -12.51
N ALA A 191 2.85 0.28 -11.67
CA ALA A 191 3.90 1.18 -11.21
C ALA A 191 5.01 0.42 -10.50
N ARG A 192 4.65 -0.57 -9.66
CA ARG A 192 5.58 -1.46 -8.98
C ARG A 192 6.44 -2.28 -9.94
N LEU A 193 5.81 -2.95 -10.90
CA LEU A 193 6.50 -3.79 -11.88
C LEU A 193 7.44 -2.96 -12.76
N THR A 194 6.98 -1.79 -13.21
CA THR A 194 7.80 -0.86 -14.00
C THR A 194 9.02 -0.40 -13.23
N PHE A 195 8.85 0.03 -11.97
CA PHE A 195 9.96 0.41 -11.12
C PHE A 195 10.96 -0.74 -10.93
N LEU A 196 10.49 -1.96 -10.62
CA LEU A 196 11.40 -3.09 -10.40
C LEU A 196 12.18 -3.48 -11.66
N ALA A 197 11.57 -3.33 -12.84
CA ALA A 197 12.25 -3.55 -14.12
C ALA A 197 13.33 -2.49 -14.37
N GLU A 198 13.00 -1.20 -14.24
CA GLU A 198 13.92 -0.08 -14.45
C GLU A 198 14.99 0.03 -13.33
N ALA A 199 14.70 -0.47 -12.12
CA ALA A 199 15.65 -0.47 -11.02
C ALA A 199 16.87 -1.38 -11.27
N GLY A 200 16.77 -2.31 -12.21
CA GLY A 200 17.89 -3.13 -12.66
C GLY A 200 18.95 -2.37 -13.47
N ASP A 201 18.62 -1.16 -13.94
CA ASP A 201 19.53 -0.33 -14.72
C ASP A 201 20.58 0.36 -13.83
N LEU A 202 21.69 0.75 -14.47
CA LEU A 202 22.75 1.52 -13.82
C LEU A 202 22.20 2.84 -13.25
N LEU A 203 22.65 3.20 -12.05
CA LEU A 203 22.41 4.50 -11.45
C LEU A 203 23.12 5.56 -12.30
N THR A 204 22.34 6.36 -13.02
CA THR A 204 22.85 7.44 -13.88
C THR A 204 23.08 8.71 -13.08
N GLY A 205 22.23 8.97 -12.09
CA GLY A 205 22.39 10.05 -11.15
C GLY A 205 21.53 9.86 -9.91
N LEU A 206 22.06 10.33 -8.78
CA LEU A 206 21.36 10.48 -7.51
C LEU A 206 21.41 11.95 -7.12
N HIS A 207 20.25 12.55 -6.91
CA HIS A 207 20.08 13.97 -6.66
C HIS A 207 19.35 14.18 -5.34
N VAL A 208 19.86 15.08 -4.51
CA VAL A 208 19.19 15.49 -3.28
C VAL A 208 18.94 16.98 -3.38
N ARG A 209 17.68 17.37 -3.21
CA ARG A 209 17.24 18.75 -3.21
C ARG A 209 16.81 19.15 -1.81
N PHE A 210 17.49 20.13 -1.25
CA PHE A 210 17.10 20.82 -0.02
C PHE A 210 16.26 22.03 -0.40
N ASP A 211 14.95 21.95 -0.22
CA ASP A 211 14.07 23.12 -0.37
C ASP A 211 14.10 23.95 0.91
N LEU A 212 14.25 25.26 0.74
CA LEU A 212 14.26 26.19 1.86
C LEU A 212 12.84 26.55 2.28
N ASP A 213 12.71 27.14 3.47
CA ASP A 213 11.43 27.64 3.99
C ASP A 213 10.90 28.87 3.24
N ARG A 214 11.82 29.69 2.71
CA ARG A 214 11.54 30.80 1.79
C ARG A 214 12.69 30.98 0.80
N THR A 215 12.50 31.85 -0.18
CA THR A 215 13.61 32.33 -1.02
C THR A 215 14.48 33.29 -0.22
N TYR A 216 15.79 33.02 -0.18
CA TYR A 216 16.78 33.86 0.48
C TYR A 216 17.65 34.59 -0.54
N PRO A 217 18.01 35.86 -0.30
CA PRO A 217 19.10 36.48 -1.04
C PRO A 217 20.43 35.80 -0.68
N ALA A 218 21.36 35.78 -1.63
CA ALA A 218 22.61 35.03 -1.53
C ALA A 218 23.48 35.42 -0.32
N ASN A 219 23.41 36.67 0.12
CA ASN A 219 24.12 37.18 1.30
C ASN A 219 23.58 36.61 2.62
N GLU A 220 22.29 36.27 2.71
CA GLU A 220 21.69 35.63 3.88
C GLU A 220 22.02 34.13 3.98
N ILE A 221 22.32 33.49 2.84
CA ILE A 221 22.90 32.15 2.81
C ILE A 221 24.38 32.21 3.16
N GLY A 222 25.13 33.10 2.50
CA GLY A 222 26.58 33.26 2.69
C GLY A 222 27.34 31.98 2.37
N HIS A 223 28.29 31.63 3.23
CA HIS A 223 28.98 30.34 3.19
C HIS A 223 28.02 29.22 3.57
N TYR A 224 28.03 28.13 2.81
CA TYR A 224 27.20 26.97 3.08
C TYR A 224 27.94 25.69 2.73
N ARG A 225 27.53 24.59 3.37
CA ARG A 225 27.94 23.24 3.03
C ARG A 225 26.71 22.34 3.00
N ALA A 226 26.57 21.55 1.94
CA ALA A 226 25.51 20.57 1.82
C ALA A 226 26.04 19.28 1.17
N PHE A 227 26.01 18.18 1.90
CA PHE A 227 26.55 16.89 1.49
C PHE A 227 25.56 15.77 1.85
N MET A 228 25.61 14.69 1.09
CA MET A 228 24.89 13.46 1.35
C MET A 228 25.88 12.32 1.38
N LEU A 229 25.83 11.55 2.47
CA LEU A 229 26.56 10.31 2.61
C LEU A 229 25.58 9.15 2.43
N VAL A 230 25.93 8.19 1.57
CA VAL A 230 25.15 7.00 1.27
C VAL A 230 26.02 5.78 1.56
N TYR A 231 25.60 4.91 2.47
CA TYR A 231 26.19 3.61 2.72
C TYR A 231 25.33 2.54 2.07
N LEU A 232 25.91 1.77 1.16
CA LEU A 232 25.26 0.63 0.57
C LEU A 232 25.22 -0.52 1.58
N THR A 233 24.13 -1.29 1.53
CA THR A 233 23.96 -2.51 2.33
C THR A 233 25.06 -3.53 2.03
N GLU A 234 25.48 -3.60 0.77
CA GLU A 234 26.47 -4.55 0.26
C GLU A 234 27.54 -3.79 -0.53
N VAL A 235 28.76 -4.35 -0.59
CA VAL A 235 29.81 -3.81 -1.46
C VAL A 235 29.51 -4.16 -2.91
N THR A 236 28.89 -3.24 -3.64
CA THR A 236 28.55 -3.46 -5.04
C THR A 236 29.63 -2.90 -5.93
N ASN A 237 30.21 -3.75 -6.78
CA ASN A 237 31.19 -3.30 -7.78
C ASN A 237 32.43 -2.63 -7.16
N GLY A 238 32.76 -3.06 -5.92
CA GLY A 238 33.85 -2.50 -5.11
C GLY A 238 33.46 -1.21 -4.40
N ILE A 239 32.28 -0.64 -4.61
CA ILE A 239 31.82 0.60 -3.95
C ILE A 239 31.01 0.20 -2.71
N TRP A 240 31.29 0.81 -1.57
CA TRP A 240 30.52 0.63 -0.34
C TRP A 240 29.83 1.91 0.12
N ALA A 241 30.49 3.06 -0.04
CA ALA A 241 29.90 4.34 0.32
C ALA A 241 30.12 5.39 -0.76
N ILE A 242 29.16 6.31 -0.87
CA ILE A 242 29.21 7.45 -1.77
C ILE A 242 29.02 8.71 -0.94
N LEU A 243 29.93 9.66 -1.09
CA LEU A 243 29.82 11.00 -0.53
C LEU A 243 29.73 11.99 -1.68
N PHE A 244 28.75 12.88 -1.68
CA PHE A 244 28.64 13.92 -2.70
C PHE A 244 27.99 15.16 -2.12
N GLY A 245 28.32 16.32 -2.68
CA GLY A 245 27.78 17.57 -2.14
C GLY A 245 28.22 18.80 -2.90
N SER A 246 27.87 19.94 -2.34
CA SER A 246 28.29 21.25 -2.82
C SER A 246 28.59 22.21 -1.67
N SER A 247 29.43 23.19 -2.00
CA SER A 247 29.80 24.32 -1.15
C SER A 247 30.00 25.55 -2.01
N ASP A 248 30.10 26.71 -1.40
CA ASP A 248 30.68 27.90 -2.02
C ASP A 248 32.18 27.73 -2.41
N LEU A 249 32.72 28.73 -3.10
CA LEU A 249 34.04 28.76 -3.75
C LEU A 249 34.14 27.80 -4.93
N SER A 250 34.06 28.34 -6.16
CA SER A 250 34.00 27.55 -7.40
C SER A 250 35.18 26.60 -7.60
N ASN A 251 36.35 26.91 -7.06
CA ASN A 251 37.55 26.08 -7.23
C ASN A 251 37.84 25.14 -6.04
N ARG A 252 36.96 25.04 -5.03
CA ARG A 252 37.25 24.36 -3.75
C ARG A 252 37.75 22.92 -3.91
N PHE A 253 37.16 22.17 -4.84
CA PHE A 253 37.45 20.75 -5.04
C PHE A 253 38.30 20.46 -6.28
N ARG A 254 38.89 21.48 -6.90
CA ARG A 254 39.84 21.29 -8.00
C ARG A 254 41.21 20.87 -7.46
N GLU A 255 41.96 20.16 -8.28
CA GLU A 255 43.35 19.82 -7.97
C GLU A 255 44.26 21.06 -8.07
N ALA A 256 45.34 21.07 -7.29
CA ALA A 256 46.16 22.26 -7.01
C ALA A 256 46.94 22.81 -8.23
N THR A 257 46.86 22.18 -9.39
CA THR A 257 47.56 22.58 -10.62
C THR A 257 46.95 23.78 -11.34
N ASP A 258 45.73 24.20 -10.98
CA ASP A 258 45.04 25.32 -11.62
C ASP A 258 45.21 26.63 -10.83
N THR A 259 46.03 27.55 -11.32
CA THR A 259 45.99 28.95 -10.85
C THR A 259 44.57 29.51 -11.06
N PRO A 260 43.91 30.06 -10.02
CA PRO A 260 42.59 30.64 -10.18
C PRO A 260 42.63 31.81 -11.16
N PHE A 261 41.76 31.81 -12.16
CA PHE A 261 41.61 32.95 -13.08
C PHE A 261 41.08 34.21 -12.38
N THR A 262 40.41 34.05 -11.23
CA THR A 262 39.87 35.13 -10.40
C THR A 262 40.08 34.86 -8.90
N PRO A 263 40.18 35.93 -8.07
CA PRO A 263 40.15 35.80 -6.62
C PRO A 263 38.89 35.05 -6.17
N GLN A 264 39.08 34.01 -5.38
CA GLN A 264 37.98 33.22 -4.83
C GLN A 264 37.38 33.97 -3.63
N VAL A 265 36.10 34.31 -3.72
CA VAL A 265 35.35 34.99 -2.66
C VAL A 265 34.32 34.04 -2.07
N ALA A 266 34.31 33.90 -0.75
CA ALA A 266 33.36 33.02 -0.05
C ALA A 266 31.92 33.51 -0.21
N GLY A 267 30.98 32.56 -0.25
CA GLY A 267 29.56 32.79 -0.39
C GLY A 267 28.95 32.29 -1.71
N ILE A 268 27.72 31.76 -1.61
CA ILE A 268 26.99 31.16 -2.75
C ILE A 268 26.79 32.10 -3.95
N ARG A 269 26.87 33.42 -3.71
CA ARG A 269 26.78 34.46 -4.75
C ARG A 269 27.93 34.41 -5.75
N HIS A 270 29.12 34.00 -5.30
CA HIS A 270 30.36 34.18 -6.06
C HIS A 270 30.79 32.93 -6.83
N GLY A 271 30.27 31.77 -6.44
CA GLY A 271 30.53 30.51 -7.13
C GLY A 271 30.16 29.32 -6.27
N ILE A 272 29.82 28.22 -6.92
CA ILE A 272 29.48 26.95 -6.28
C ILE A 272 30.44 25.90 -6.80
N ALA A 273 31.02 25.13 -5.89
CA ALA A 273 31.75 23.90 -6.22
C ALA A 273 30.93 22.68 -5.82
N PHE A 274 31.02 21.64 -6.63
CA PHE A 274 30.45 20.34 -6.35
C PHE A 274 31.51 19.27 -6.51
N ALA A 275 31.40 18.22 -5.70
CA ALA A 275 32.30 17.09 -5.77
C ALA A 275 31.64 15.81 -5.26
N GLN A 276 32.20 14.70 -5.69
CA GLN A 276 31.73 13.36 -5.39
C GLN A 276 32.93 12.43 -5.15
N TRP A 277 32.78 11.56 -4.16
CA TRP A 277 33.76 10.61 -3.73
C TRP A 277 33.12 9.25 -3.53
N GLU A 278 33.92 8.20 -3.75
CA GLU A 278 33.54 6.82 -3.52
C GLU A 278 34.49 6.20 -2.53
N ARG A 279 33.95 5.42 -1.61
CA ARG A 279 34.74 4.55 -0.74
C ARG A 279 34.74 3.16 -1.33
N ARG A 280 35.92 2.69 -1.76
CA ARG A 280 36.05 1.43 -2.49
C ARG A 280 36.83 0.39 -1.71
N PHE A 281 36.40 -0.86 -1.81
CA PHE A 281 37.14 -2.02 -1.34
C PHE A 281 37.78 -2.75 -2.52
N ASP A 282 39.02 -3.20 -2.33
CA ASP A 282 39.66 -4.15 -3.23
C ASP A 282 39.03 -5.54 -3.03
N MET A 283 38.06 -5.85 -3.89
CA MET A 283 37.34 -7.12 -3.87
C MET A 283 38.23 -8.33 -4.16
N GLU A 284 39.34 -8.17 -4.90
CA GLU A 284 40.28 -9.27 -5.15
C GLU A 284 41.18 -9.53 -3.94
N ARG A 285 41.55 -8.47 -3.20
CA ARG A 285 42.22 -8.60 -1.91
C ARG A 285 41.32 -9.25 -0.87
N LEU A 286 40.05 -8.85 -0.78
CA LEU A 286 39.08 -9.47 0.13
C LEU A 286 38.85 -10.95 -0.18
N ARG A 287 38.63 -11.31 -1.46
CA ARG A 287 38.49 -12.71 -1.88
C ARG A 287 39.74 -13.55 -1.61
N ARG A 288 40.94 -12.99 -1.82
CA ARG A 288 42.21 -13.68 -1.50
C ARG A 288 42.38 -13.89 0.00
N ALA A 289 41.96 -12.93 0.83
CA ALA A 289 42.00 -13.06 2.28
C ALA A 289 41.01 -14.13 2.79
N GLU A 290 39.80 -14.21 2.22
CA GLU A 290 38.83 -15.26 2.55
C GLU A 290 39.31 -16.66 2.13
N LEU A 291 39.91 -16.79 0.94
CA LEU A 291 40.46 -18.07 0.44
C LEU A 291 41.75 -18.51 1.16
N GLY A 292 42.54 -17.57 1.67
CA GLY A 292 43.76 -17.85 2.44
C GLY A 292 43.51 -18.21 3.91
N ALA A 293 42.37 -17.82 4.48
CA ALA A 293 42.03 -18.06 5.89
C ALA A 293 41.60 -19.50 6.20
N GLU A 294 41.24 -20.31 5.20
CA GLU A 294 40.93 -21.74 5.39
C GLU A 294 42.14 -22.67 5.21
N GLY A 295 43.31 -22.13 4.83
CA GLY A 295 44.46 -22.93 4.39
C GLY A 295 45.62 -23.10 5.38
N ASP A 296 45.74 -22.28 6.43
CA ASP A 296 46.95 -22.28 7.25
C ASP A 296 46.71 -22.64 8.72
N LYS A 297 46.70 -23.96 8.95
CA LYS A 297 47.17 -24.56 10.21
C LYS A 297 48.38 -25.43 9.89
N GLY A 298 49.49 -24.82 9.46
CA GLY A 298 50.66 -25.62 9.12
C GLY A 298 51.95 -24.85 8.83
N ALA A 299 52.61 -24.43 9.91
CA ALA A 299 54.07 -24.35 10.07
C ALA A 299 54.87 -23.14 9.51
N THR A 300 55.59 -22.55 10.47
CA THR A 300 56.98 -22.01 10.44
C THR A 300 57.30 -20.67 9.76
N ASP A 301 57.64 -19.72 10.64
CA ASP A 301 58.86 -18.89 10.66
C ASP A 301 59.35 -18.29 9.33
N GLY A 302 58.94 -17.04 9.10
CA GLY A 302 59.56 -16.12 8.15
C GLY A 302 59.07 -14.71 8.39
N GLU A 303 59.92 -13.86 8.97
CA GLU A 303 59.70 -12.42 9.10
C GLU A 303 59.59 -11.79 7.71
N GLY A 304 58.35 -11.60 7.26
CA GLY A 304 57.98 -10.67 6.21
C GLY A 304 56.68 -10.01 6.68
N ASP A 305 56.67 -8.68 6.76
CA ASP A 305 55.51 -7.87 7.12
C ASP A 305 54.33 -8.19 6.19
N VAL A 306 53.53 -9.18 6.59
CA VAL A 306 52.18 -9.37 6.07
C VAL A 306 51.34 -8.39 6.88
N ASP A 307 51.16 -7.19 6.33
CA ASP A 307 50.13 -6.26 6.78
C ASP A 307 48.80 -7.01 6.82
N GLY A 308 48.41 -7.43 8.03
CA GLY A 308 47.08 -7.97 8.30
C GLY A 308 46.02 -6.98 7.83
N PRO A 309 44.76 -7.41 7.62
CA PRO A 309 43.70 -6.50 7.24
C PRO A 309 43.60 -5.38 8.28
N THR A 310 44.09 -4.18 7.92
CA THR A 310 43.95 -2.99 8.74
C THR A 310 42.46 -2.82 8.99
N THR A 311 42.07 -2.72 10.27
CA THR A 311 40.68 -2.53 10.70
C THR A 311 40.13 -1.14 10.34
N GLU A 312 40.92 -0.37 9.59
CA GLU A 312 40.61 0.99 9.15
C GLU A 312 39.84 0.94 7.83
N LEU A 313 38.72 1.65 7.78
CA LEU A 313 37.90 1.76 6.57
C LEU A 313 38.70 2.47 5.46
N PRO A 314 38.57 2.05 4.18
CA PRO A 314 39.27 2.70 3.09
C PRO A 314 38.90 4.19 2.99
N ALA A 315 39.87 5.01 2.58
CA ALA A 315 39.66 6.44 2.40
C ALA A 315 38.70 6.73 1.22
N PHE A 316 38.14 7.93 1.20
CA PHE A 316 37.34 8.40 0.08
C PHE A 316 38.23 8.78 -1.11
N GLU A 317 37.98 8.16 -2.26
CA GLU A 317 38.64 8.49 -3.52
C GLU A 317 37.79 9.50 -4.29
N THR A 318 38.42 10.58 -4.81
CA THR A 318 37.70 11.59 -5.60
C THR A 318 37.27 10.98 -6.93
N HIS A 319 35.96 10.97 -7.19
CA HIS A 319 35.38 10.39 -8.40
C HIS A 319 34.99 11.45 -9.44
N GLY A 320 34.76 12.69 -9.01
CA GLY A 320 34.42 13.77 -9.92
C GLY A 320 34.09 15.06 -9.18
N GLY A 321 33.95 16.13 -9.94
CA GLY A 321 33.59 17.43 -9.41
C GLY A 321 33.54 18.49 -10.50
N GLY A 322 33.17 19.69 -10.10
CA GLY A 322 33.09 20.82 -11.00
C GLY A 322 32.59 22.06 -10.30
N SER A 323 32.24 23.05 -11.10
CA SER A 323 31.91 24.39 -10.62
C SER A 323 30.73 24.97 -11.40
N SER A 324 29.95 25.81 -10.75
CA SER A 324 28.97 26.67 -11.42
C SER A 324 29.12 28.12 -11.00
N VAL A 325 28.51 29.01 -11.79
CA VAL A 325 28.29 30.40 -11.40
C VAL A 325 27.47 30.46 -10.11
N GLY A 326 27.66 31.51 -9.33
CA GLY A 326 26.89 31.74 -8.12
C GLY A 326 25.45 32.15 -8.42
N ILE A 327 24.65 32.22 -7.35
CA ILE A 327 23.20 32.44 -7.41
C ILE A 327 22.86 33.65 -6.55
N ASP A 328 22.02 34.57 -7.04
CA ASP A 328 21.58 35.76 -6.28
C ASP A 328 20.37 35.48 -5.37
N GLU A 329 19.43 34.65 -5.81
CA GLU A 329 18.24 34.25 -5.02
C GLU A 329 18.12 32.73 -4.92
N VAL A 330 18.05 32.22 -3.70
CA VAL A 330 18.16 30.80 -3.39
C VAL A 330 16.86 30.30 -2.76
N ALA A 331 16.08 29.53 -3.51
CA ALA A 331 14.89 28.83 -3.01
C ALA A 331 15.19 27.38 -2.56
N GLY A 332 16.34 26.84 -2.99
CA GLY A 332 16.76 25.49 -2.68
C GLY A 332 18.14 25.17 -3.24
N ILE A 333 18.81 24.18 -2.66
CA ILE A 333 20.12 23.70 -3.11
C ILE A 333 19.98 22.26 -3.55
N THR A 334 20.47 21.95 -4.76
CA THR A 334 20.53 20.59 -5.26
C THR A 334 21.98 20.12 -5.26
N ILE A 335 22.21 18.94 -4.70
CA ILE A 335 23.48 18.22 -4.78
C ILE A 335 23.27 16.95 -5.59
N SER A 336 24.31 16.49 -6.29
CA SER A 336 24.19 15.32 -7.15
C SER A 336 25.45 14.48 -7.21
N TYR A 337 25.25 13.17 -7.16
CA TYR A 337 26.19 12.16 -7.62
C TYR A 337 25.80 11.76 -9.03
N ARG A 338 26.77 11.76 -9.96
CA ARG A 338 26.56 11.36 -11.36
C ARG A 338 27.71 10.48 -11.82
N LYS A 339 27.40 9.41 -12.54
CA LYS A 339 28.39 8.71 -13.35
C LYS A 339 28.30 9.25 -14.77
N GLU A 340 29.29 10.06 -15.16
CA GLU A 340 29.34 10.57 -16.53
C GLU A 340 29.58 9.43 -17.52
N ARG A 341 28.69 9.28 -18.51
CA ARG A 341 28.95 8.43 -19.67
C ARG A 341 29.67 9.25 -20.73
N HIS A 342 30.99 9.37 -20.63
CA HIS A 342 31.78 9.99 -21.69
C HIS A 342 31.97 9.00 -22.85
N GLY A 343 31.01 9.01 -23.80
CA GLY A 343 31.16 8.61 -25.21
C GLY A 343 31.45 7.13 -25.56
N VAL A 344 32.17 6.39 -24.71
CA VAL A 344 32.54 4.99 -24.90
C VAL A 344 32.57 4.34 -23.51
N SER A 345 31.49 3.66 -23.13
CA SER A 345 31.49 2.84 -21.91
C SER A 345 32.38 1.62 -22.13
N PHE A 346 33.53 1.58 -21.49
CA PHE A 346 34.28 0.33 -21.38
C PHE A 346 33.48 -0.64 -20.51
N PRO A 347 33.43 -1.94 -20.85
CA PRO A 347 32.71 -2.97 -20.07
C PRO A 347 33.25 -3.19 -18.64
N HIS A 348 34.22 -2.38 -18.19
CA HIS A 348 34.80 -2.39 -16.86
C HIS A 348 34.41 -1.17 -16.01
N GLU A 349 33.55 -0.27 -16.49
CA GLU A 349 32.95 0.78 -15.66
C GLU A 349 31.87 0.19 -14.75
N ARG A 350 32.35 -0.54 -13.73
CA ARG A 350 31.55 -1.14 -12.65
C ARG A 350 30.82 -0.02 -11.88
N GLY A 351 29.56 0.26 -12.22
CA GLY A 351 28.70 1.22 -11.53
C GLY A 351 27.63 0.53 -10.70
N ILE A 352 27.08 1.22 -9.70
CA ILE A 352 25.93 0.70 -8.97
C ILE A 352 24.65 0.86 -9.78
N LYS A 353 23.69 -0.03 -9.56
CA LYS A 353 22.34 0.01 -10.09
C LYS A 353 21.43 0.78 -9.15
N LEU A 354 20.27 1.20 -9.64
CA LEU A 354 19.27 1.83 -8.78
C LEU A 354 18.81 0.87 -7.66
N ARG A 355 18.64 -0.42 -7.99
CA ARG A 355 18.29 -1.46 -7.02
C ARG A 355 19.34 -1.62 -5.91
N ASP A 356 20.61 -1.30 -6.16
CA ASP A 356 21.66 -1.45 -5.13
C ASP A 356 21.54 -0.40 -4.02
N LEU A 357 20.69 0.62 -4.21
CA LEU A 357 20.29 1.53 -3.15
C LEU A 357 19.27 0.92 -2.18
N GLN A 358 18.74 -0.28 -2.46
CA GLN A 358 17.83 -0.97 -1.54
C GLN A 358 18.51 -1.18 -0.18
N ASP A 359 17.81 -0.78 0.87
CA ASP A 359 18.24 -0.80 2.26
C ASP A 359 19.47 0.06 2.57
N ALA A 360 19.93 0.88 1.61
CA ALA A 360 21.06 1.76 1.81
C ALA A 360 20.72 2.87 2.81
N ASP A 361 21.65 3.12 3.74
CA ASP A 361 21.56 4.18 4.73
C ASP A 361 22.03 5.49 4.11
N THR A 362 21.25 6.55 4.30
CA THR A 362 21.56 7.89 3.82
C THR A 362 21.49 8.92 4.92
N LEU A 363 22.43 9.85 4.87
CA LEU A 363 22.63 10.83 5.92
C LEU A 363 23.08 12.18 5.32
N PRO A 364 22.21 13.20 5.35
CA PRO A 364 22.57 14.55 4.96
C PRO A 364 23.45 15.22 6.03
N PHE A 365 24.57 15.78 5.59
CA PHE A 365 25.47 16.63 6.38
C PHE A 365 25.44 18.04 5.84
N VAL A 366 25.16 19.01 6.70
CA VAL A 366 25.02 20.41 6.31
C VAL A 366 25.68 21.31 7.34
N SER A 367 25.95 22.57 6.98
CA SER A 367 26.35 23.57 7.98
C SER A 367 25.14 23.95 8.85
N ARG A 368 25.37 24.26 10.15
CA ARG A 368 24.29 24.55 11.10
C ARG A 368 23.44 25.75 10.65
N SER A 369 24.06 26.78 10.11
CA SER A 369 23.35 27.96 9.59
C SER A 369 22.46 27.63 8.37
N PHE A 370 22.84 26.66 7.55
CA PHE A 370 22.06 26.17 6.42
C PHE A 370 20.93 25.25 6.88
N ALA A 371 21.20 24.33 7.82
CA ALA A 371 20.22 23.39 8.36
C ALA A 371 18.92 24.05 8.84
N ARG A 372 19.03 25.22 9.49
CA ARG A 372 17.88 25.98 10.01
C ARG A 372 16.96 26.54 8.92
N LYS A 373 17.45 26.65 7.69
CA LYS A 373 16.70 27.16 6.54
C LYS A 373 16.05 26.03 5.73
N VAL A 374 16.47 24.77 5.93
CA VAL A 374 15.94 23.62 5.20
C VAL A 374 14.55 23.27 5.72
N ARG A 375 13.57 23.26 4.83
CA ARG A 375 12.18 22.89 5.12
C ARG A 375 11.85 21.48 4.67
N ARG A 376 12.41 21.05 3.54
CA ARG A 376 12.06 19.78 2.88
C ARG A 376 13.28 19.20 2.18
N ILE A 377 13.43 17.88 2.19
CA ILE A 377 14.50 17.17 1.49
C ILE A 377 13.86 16.20 0.52
N ARG A 378 14.16 16.33 -0.77
CA ARG A 378 13.67 15.42 -1.80
C ARG A 378 14.81 14.69 -2.47
N ILE A 379 14.68 13.38 -2.63
CA ILE A 379 15.72 12.52 -3.18
C ILE A 379 15.21 11.91 -4.47
N PHE A 380 16.00 12.05 -5.54
CA PHE A 380 15.65 11.58 -6.88
C PHE A 380 16.76 10.72 -7.46
N ALA A 381 16.40 9.68 -8.20
CA ALA A 381 17.36 8.90 -8.98
C ALA A 381 16.71 8.34 -10.24
N ASN A 382 17.42 8.35 -11.36
CA ASN A 382 16.98 7.78 -12.64
C ASN A 382 15.54 8.17 -13.05
N GLY A 383 15.10 9.41 -12.76
CA GLY A 383 13.74 9.88 -13.07
C GLY A 383 12.65 9.48 -12.07
N TYR A 384 13.00 8.85 -10.95
CA TYR A 384 12.13 8.55 -9.82
C TYR A 384 12.39 9.49 -8.64
N GLU A 385 11.33 9.85 -7.93
CA GLU A 385 11.40 10.40 -6.57
C GLU A 385 11.44 9.22 -5.60
N LEU A 386 12.61 9.00 -5.00
CA LEU A 386 12.86 7.91 -4.06
C LEU A 386 12.30 8.24 -2.69
N ASP A 387 12.50 9.49 -2.25
CA ASP A 387 11.99 9.94 -0.97
C ASP A 387 11.67 11.43 -0.95
N ASP A 388 10.77 11.79 -0.03
CA ASP A 388 10.22 13.13 0.11
C ASP A 388 9.96 13.42 1.60
N LEU A 389 10.93 14.09 2.23
CA LEU A 389 10.99 14.33 3.67
C LEU A 389 10.53 15.76 3.98
N GLY A 390 9.42 15.91 4.70
CA GLY A 390 8.88 17.18 5.14
C GLY A 390 9.44 17.65 6.50
N PRO A 391 8.98 18.82 7.00
CA PRO A 391 9.46 19.42 8.25
C PRO A 391 9.29 18.54 9.51
N GLY A 392 8.35 17.59 9.48
CA GLY A 392 8.06 16.69 10.59
C GLY A 392 8.95 15.44 10.62
N ASP A 393 9.61 15.11 9.50
CA ASP A 393 10.26 13.82 9.31
C ASP A 393 11.69 13.80 9.83
N PHE A 394 12.30 14.99 10.01
CA PHE A 394 13.69 15.13 10.42
C PHE A 394 13.89 16.13 11.58
N PHE A 395 15.05 16.05 12.20
CA PHE A 395 15.54 17.03 13.16
C PHE A 395 17.03 17.31 12.94
N VAL A 396 17.49 18.45 13.44
CA VAL A 396 18.91 18.84 13.37
C VAL A 396 19.65 18.23 14.55
N ASP A 397 20.52 17.27 14.27
CA ASP A 397 21.43 16.68 15.26
C ASP A 397 22.68 17.55 15.38
N GLU A 398 22.82 18.23 16.53
CA GLU A 398 23.95 19.12 16.86
C GLU A 398 25.09 18.41 17.59
N SER A 399 25.05 17.08 17.73
CA SER A 399 26.18 16.35 18.33
C SER A 399 27.44 16.49 17.47
N LYS A 400 28.61 16.53 18.13
CA LYS A 400 29.90 16.73 17.47
C LYS A 400 30.12 15.66 16.40
N THR A 401 30.36 16.11 15.17
CA THR A 401 30.63 15.27 14.01
C THR A 401 31.59 16.00 13.08
N GLY A 402 32.34 15.24 12.28
CA GLY A 402 33.17 15.75 11.19
C GLY A 402 32.96 14.89 9.94
N LEU A 403 33.51 15.34 8.83
CA LEU A 403 33.62 14.56 7.61
C LEU A 403 35.09 14.46 7.21
N ASP A 404 35.45 13.38 6.50
CA ASP A 404 36.83 13.16 6.03
C ASP A 404 37.35 14.26 5.08
N ILE A 405 36.47 15.18 4.65
CA ILE A 405 36.76 16.32 3.78
C ILE A 405 36.98 17.64 4.56
N ASP A 406 37.06 17.61 5.89
CA ASP A 406 37.24 18.81 6.73
C ASP A 406 38.51 19.59 6.38
N ASN A 407 39.55 18.91 5.89
CA ASN A 407 40.79 19.52 5.40
C ASN A 407 40.61 20.43 4.16
N ARG A 408 39.43 20.45 3.52
CA ARG A 408 39.07 21.32 2.41
C ARG A 408 38.45 22.65 2.84
N PHE A 409 38.31 22.88 4.15
CA PHE A 409 37.68 24.07 4.72
C PHE A 409 38.64 24.79 5.66
N SER A 410 38.56 26.12 5.66
CA SER A 410 39.34 26.94 6.59
C SER A 410 38.80 26.85 8.01
N ALA A 411 39.64 27.17 9.01
CA ALA A 411 39.22 27.19 10.41
C ALA A 411 38.06 28.17 10.68
N ASP A 412 37.97 29.27 9.92
CA ASP A 412 36.89 30.24 10.03
C ASP A 412 35.56 29.69 9.49
N GLU A 413 35.59 28.95 8.38
CA GLU A 413 34.40 28.29 7.82
C GLU A 413 33.87 27.20 8.76
N LEU A 414 34.78 26.44 9.40
CA LEU A 414 34.45 25.38 10.35
C LEU A 414 33.89 25.90 11.68
N LYS A 415 33.89 27.22 11.94
CA LYS A 415 33.16 27.81 13.09
C LYS A 415 31.65 27.60 13.01
N ASP A 416 31.10 27.48 11.80
CA ASP A 416 29.75 26.96 11.59
C ASP A 416 29.84 25.42 11.59
N PRO A 417 29.44 24.70 12.65
CA PRO A 417 29.73 23.28 12.76
C PRO A 417 28.92 22.46 11.76
N TRP A 418 29.44 21.29 11.41
CA TRP A 418 28.65 20.26 10.73
C TRP A 418 27.50 19.80 11.62
N VAL A 419 26.32 19.66 11.03
CA VAL A 419 25.16 19.03 11.65
C VAL A 419 24.56 18.01 10.70
N ARG A 420 23.87 17.01 11.28
CA ARG A 420 23.19 15.96 10.52
C ARG A 420 21.69 16.20 10.54
N LEU A 421 21.03 16.03 9.40
CA LEU A 421 19.56 16.03 9.34
C LEU A 421 19.08 14.59 9.52
N ARG A 422 18.68 14.19 10.73
CA ARG A 422 18.35 12.79 11.06
C ARG A 422 16.86 12.54 11.15
N PRO A 423 16.38 11.32 10.82
CA PRO A 423 15.00 10.94 11.10
C PRO A 423 14.77 10.85 12.62
N ARG A 424 13.56 11.17 13.08
CA ARG A 424 13.25 11.20 14.52
C ARG A 424 13.30 9.85 15.24
N ARG A 425 13.15 8.75 14.50
CA ARG A 425 13.01 7.39 15.07
C ARG A 425 14.12 6.42 14.65
N SER A 426 15.13 6.89 13.92
CA SER A 426 16.21 6.07 13.40
C SER A 426 17.53 6.83 13.40
N SER A 427 18.63 6.11 13.23
CA SER A 427 19.96 6.69 13.07
C SER A 427 20.20 7.31 11.69
N ALA A 428 19.58 6.79 10.63
CA ALA A 428 19.73 7.25 9.26
C ALA A 428 18.43 7.02 8.47
N TYR A 429 18.28 7.68 7.31
CA TYR A 429 17.19 7.33 6.40
C TYR A 429 17.58 6.11 5.62
N GLN A 430 16.65 5.18 5.46
CA GLN A 430 16.87 3.97 4.71
C GLN A 430 15.98 3.97 3.48
N PHE A 431 16.54 3.66 2.31
CA PHE A 431 15.72 3.41 1.13
C PHE A 431 15.08 2.03 1.23
N ASP A 432 13.77 1.98 1.46
CA ASP A 432 13.01 0.72 1.48
C ASP A 432 12.11 0.66 0.26
N PHE A 433 12.67 0.17 -0.85
CA PHE A 433 11.86 -0.05 -2.03
C PHE A 433 10.89 -1.21 -1.83
N TYR A 434 11.05 -2.17 -0.92
CA TYR A 434 10.05 -3.23 -0.71
C TYR A 434 8.73 -2.69 -0.20
N ARG A 435 8.78 -1.76 0.76
CA ARG A 435 7.58 -1.17 1.37
C ARG A 435 7.05 0.03 0.61
N LYS A 436 7.93 0.80 -0.05
CA LYS A 436 7.56 2.04 -0.75
C LYS A 436 8.00 1.97 -2.21
N THR A 437 7.03 2.00 -3.13
CA THR A 437 7.34 2.12 -4.57
C THR A 437 7.68 3.58 -4.89
N PRO A 438 8.89 3.89 -5.40
CA PRO A 438 9.23 5.25 -5.81
C PRO A 438 8.31 5.79 -6.90
N ARG A 439 8.06 7.10 -6.87
CA ARG A 439 7.16 7.76 -7.83
C ARG A 439 7.93 8.16 -9.08
N ARG A 440 7.50 7.70 -10.24
CA ARG A 440 8.08 8.13 -11.53
C ARG A 440 7.71 9.59 -11.81
N MET A 441 8.71 10.45 -12.00
CA MET A 441 8.53 11.89 -12.16
C MET A 441 8.19 12.28 -13.61
N PHE A 442 8.59 11.46 -14.58
CA PHE A 442 8.32 11.69 -15.99
C PHE A 442 7.44 10.55 -16.54
N LYS A 443 6.21 10.89 -16.93
CA LYS A 443 5.39 10.01 -17.75
C LYS A 443 5.92 10.10 -19.18
N SER A 444 6.15 8.97 -19.83
CA SER A 444 6.51 8.96 -21.25
C SER A 444 5.42 9.74 -22.02
N PRO A 445 5.79 10.61 -22.97
CA PRO A 445 4.81 11.33 -23.78
C PRO A 445 4.07 10.31 -24.65
N GLY A 446 2.91 9.83 -24.19
CA GLY A 446 2.23 8.72 -24.83
C GLY A 446 1.01 8.22 -24.07
N SER A 447 0.07 9.13 -23.75
CA SER A 447 -1.38 8.88 -23.61
C SER A 447 -2.02 10.09 -22.94
N GLY A 448 -2.46 11.06 -23.73
CA GLY A 448 -3.06 12.29 -23.23
C GLY A 448 -2.83 13.45 -24.18
N SER A 449 -3.31 13.32 -25.42
CA SER A 449 -3.61 14.49 -26.23
C SER A 449 -4.86 15.16 -25.65
N GLU A 450 -4.69 15.98 -24.62
CA GLU A 450 -5.60 17.11 -24.42
C GLU A 450 -4.97 18.30 -25.13
N GLN A 451 -5.41 18.48 -26.37
CA GLN A 451 -5.36 19.77 -27.03
C GLN A 451 -6.25 20.72 -26.22
N GLY A 452 -5.63 21.70 -25.57
CA GLY A 452 -6.35 22.85 -25.04
C GLY A 452 -6.91 23.65 -26.20
N GLY A 453 -8.24 23.80 -26.20
CA GLY A 453 -8.94 24.89 -26.89
C GLY A 453 -9.04 26.11 -25.99
#